data_AF-A0A6V8N0A1-F1
#
_entry.id   AF-A0A6V8N0A1-F1
#
_cell.length_a   1.000
_cell.length_b   1.000
_cell.length_c   1.000
_cell.angle_alpha   90.00
_cell.angle_beta   90.00
_cell.angle_gamma   90.00
#
_symmetry.space_group_name_H-M   'P 1'
#
loop_
_entity.id
_entity.type
_entity.pdbx_description
1 polymer ?
#
loop_
_entity_poly.entity_id
_entity_poly.type
_entity_poly.pdbx_seq_one_letter_code
_entity_poly.pdbx_strand_id
1 'polypeptide(L)'
;MKKTAYLMVMGMMLSFLYACANTNSIARVHPEEVKGLPRCAECHTDQWTALSHQTQDFYLKHKIYATQQRDACNTCHKESFCVQCHAHKEEIKPSDKYKDRPELSLPHRGDYLSRHRVEGRINPASCLKCHGRQNNERCKTCHK
;
A
#
# COMPACT_ATOMS: atom_id res chain seq x y z
N MET A 1 -44.07 18.59 -25.23
CA MET A 1 -43.32 19.65 -24.53
C MET A 1 -42.76 19.20 -23.17
N LYS A 2 -43.57 18.65 -22.24
CA LYS A 2 -43.04 18.21 -20.92
C LYS A 2 -42.04 17.04 -21.02
N LYS A 3 -42.28 16.03 -21.87
CA LYS A 3 -41.38 14.88 -22.08
C LYS A 3 -40.01 15.28 -22.67
N THR A 4 -40.00 16.22 -23.63
CA THR A 4 -38.76 16.73 -24.23
C THR A 4 -37.95 17.56 -23.24
N ALA A 5 -38.63 18.32 -22.37
CA ALA A 5 -37.97 19.04 -21.27
C ALA A 5 -37.36 18.09 -20.24
N TYR A 6 -38.04 17.01 -19.85
CA TYR A 6 -37.48 16.00 -18.94
C TYR A 6 -36.23 15.30 -19.52
N LEU A 7 -36.25 14.97 -20.81
CA LEU A 7 -35.08 14.35 -21.48
C LEU A 7 -33.88 15.30 -21.53
N MET A 8 -34.09 16.59 -21.79
CA MET A 8 -33.01 17.60 -21.74
C MET A 8 -32.44 17.77 -20.33
N VAL A 9 -33.28 17.84 -19.30
CA VAL A 9 -32.84 17.98 -17.91
C VAL A 9 -32.06 16.73 -17.44
N MET A 10 -32.54 15.54 -17.79
CA MET A 10 -31.85 14.29 -17.47
C MET A 10 -30.48 14.20 -18.17
N GLY A 11 -30.40 14.60 -19.45
CA GLY A 11 -29.15 14.68 -20.18
C GLY A 11 -28.16 15.66 -19.53
N MET A 12 -28.62 16.85 -19.15
CA MET A 12 -27.78 17.87 -18.51
C MET A 12 -27.25 17.41 -17.14
N MET A 13 -28.08 16.73 -16.35
CA MET A 13 -27.69 16.15 -15.06
C MET A 13 -26.66 15.02 -15.22
N LEU A 14 -26.82 14.16 -16.23
CA LEU A 14 -25.84 13.11 -16.57
C LEU A 14 -24.48 13.71 -16.98
N SER A 15 -24.48 14.77 -17.79
CA SER A 15 -23.27 15.49 -18.19
C SER A 15 -22.53 16.09 -16.99
N PHE A 16 -23.28 16.66 -16.04
CA PHE A 16 -22.71 17.28 -14.84
C PHE A 16 -22.09 16.23 -13.90
N LEU A 17 -22.78 15.10 -13.70
CA LEU A 17 -22.24 13.97 -12.93
C LEU A 17 -20.98 13.37 -13.58
N TYR A 18 -20.96 13.27 -14.91
CA TYR A 18 -19.78 12.81 -15.65
C TYR A 18 -18.58 13.76 -15.49
N ALA A 19 -18.81 15.07 -15.51
CA ALA A 19 -17.76 16.06 -15.28
C ALA A 19 -17.19 15.96 -13.85
N CYS A 20 -18.04 15.84 -12.82
CA CYS A 20 -17.59 15.70 -11.43
C CYS A 20 -16.86 14.37 -11.15
N ALA A 21 -17.18 13.30 -11.88
CA ALA A 21 -16.51 12.01 -11.70
C ALA A 21 -15.03 12.01 -12.17
N ASN A 22 -14.62 12.99 -12.98
CA ASN A 22 -13.33 12.97 -13.69
C ASN A 22 -12.34 14.08 -13.27
N THR A 23 -12.59 14.80 -12.17
CA THR A 23 -11.77 15.96 -11.77
C THR A 23 -10.65 15.68 -10.78
N ASN A 24 -10.45 14.45 -10.30
CA ASN A 24 -9.34 14.13 -9.41
C ASN A 24 -8.05 13.90 -10.22
N SER A 25 -7.47 14.96 -10.76
CA SER A 25 -6.15 14.91 -11.38
C SER A 25 -5.07 15.10 -10.32
N ILE A 26 -4.27 14.05 -10.08
CA ILE A 26 -3.06 14.14 -9.27
C ILE A 26 -1.98 14.85 -10.10
N ALA A 27 -1.32 15.86 -9.53
CA ALA A 27 -0.24 16.56 -10.19
C ALA A 27 0.91 15.57 -10.49
N ARG A 28 1.37 15.55 -11.75
CA ARG A 28 2.48 14.67 -12.19
C ARG A 28 3.85 15.15 -11.74
N VAL A 29 3.96 16.42 -11.34
CA VAL A 29 5.21 17.06 -10.96
C VAL A 29 4.97 17.80 -9.65
N HIS A 30 5.89 17.63 -8.71
CA HIS A 30 5.86 18.37 -7.45
C HIS A 30 6.37 19.80 -7.69
N PRO A 31 5.70 20.86 -7.18
CA PRO A 31 6.08 22.26 -7.43
C PRO A 31 7.49 22.61 -6.93
N GLU A 32 7.91 21.98 -5.84
CA GLU A 32 9.24 22.12 -5.22
C GLU A 32 10.11 20.89 -5.51
N GLU A 33 11.43 21.06 -5.59
CA GLU A 33 12.34 19.92 -5.77
C GLU A 33 12.39 19.06 -4.49
N VAL A 34 11.93 17.80 -4.59
CA VAL A 34 11.93 16.85 -3.46
C VAL A 34 13.05 15.83 -3.63
N LYS A 35 14.01 15.79 -2.69
CA LYS A 35 15.14 14.85 -2.71
C LYS A 35 15.00 13.77 -1.64
N GLY A 36 15.35 12.53 -1.99
CA GLY A 36 15.41 11.41 -1.06
C GLY A 36 14.04 11.02 -0.50
N LEU A 37 13.98 10.73 0.81
CA LEU A 37 12.74 10.45 1.53
C LEU A 37 12.29 11.72 2.28
N PRO A 38 11.37 12.54 1.74
CA PRO A 38 10.91 13.75 2.41
C PRO A 38 9.99 13.44 3.60
N ARG A 39 9.85 14.41 4.51
CA ARG A 39 8.81 14.43 5.55
C ARG A 39 7.64 15.25 5.05
N CYS A 40 6.66 14.61 4.41
CA CYS A 40 5.51 15.31 3.82
C CYS A 40 4.76 16.18 4.84
N ALA A 41 4.72 15.76 6.11
CA ALA A 41 4.08 16.47 7.22
C ALA A 41 4.66 17.87 7.51
N GLU A 42 5.86 18.20 7.01
CA GLU A 42 6.46 19.52 7.19
C GLU A 42 5.76 20.59 6.33
N CYS A 43 5.15 20.20 5.21
CA CYS A 43 4.47 21.12 4.29
C CYS A 43 3.00 20.77 4.04
N HIS A 44 2.61 19.51 4.23
CA HIS A 44 1.24 19.03 3.99
C HIS A 44 0.47 18.77 5.28
N THR A 45 -0.81 19.09 5.24
CA THR A 45 -1.81 18.78 6.28
C THR A 45 -2.95 17.90 5.74
N ASP A 46 -2.82 17.41 4.51
CA ASP A 46 -3.82 16.67 3.76
C ASP A 46 -3.43 15.18 3.61
N GLN A 47 -3.99 14.51 2.60
CA GLN A 47 -3.72 13.09 2.31
C GLN A 47 -2.24 12.77 2.04
N TRP A 48 -1.42 13.75 1.60
CA TRP A 48 0.00 13.54 1.33
C TRP A 48 0.80 13.27 2.60
N THR A 49 0.32 13.75 3.76
CA THR A 49 0.92 13.47 5.07
C THR A 49 0.91 11.97 5.38
N ALA A 50 -0.17 11.27 5.00
CA ALA A 50 -0.30 9.83 5.19
C ALA A 50 0.61 9.01 4.26
N LEU A 51 1.09 9.60 3.16
CA LEU A 51 2.00 8.97 2.21
C LEU A 51 3.50 9.14 2.57
N SER A 52 3.78 9.70 3.75
CA SER A 52 5.14 9.80 4.29
C SER A 52 5.70 8.42 4.64
N HIS A 53 6.72 8.00 3.91
CA HIS A 53 7.41 6.71 4.11
C HIS A 53 8.17 6.61 5.44
N GLN A 54 8.39 7.75 6.11
CA GLN A 54 9.06 7.79 7.42
C GLN A 54 8.14 7.43 8.58
N THR A 55 6.83 7.36 8.34
CA THR A 55 5.89 6.91 9.35
C THR A 55 6.18 5.45 9.66
N GLN A 56 6.33 5.11 10.95
CA GLN A 56 6.83 3.81 11.39
C GLN A 56 6.00 2.63 10.85
N ASP A 57 4.71 2.84 10.59
CA ASP A 57 3.77 1.85 10.10
C ASP A 57 3.41 2.03 8.62
N PHE A 58 4.10 2.91 7.88
CA PHE A 58 3.82 3.15 6.46
C PHE A 58 3.84 1.84 5.67
N TYR A 59 4.90 1.04 5.81
CA TYR A 59 5.02 -0.26 5.14
C TYR A 59 4.03 -1.31 5.66
N LEU A 60 3.54 -1.19 6.89
CA LEU A 60 2.48 -2.08 7.40
C LEU A 60 1.11 -1.72 6.81
N LYS A 61 0.87 -0.42 6.61
CA LYS A 61 -0.38 0.13 6.10
C LYS A 61 -0.38 0.37 4.58
N HIS A 62 0.72 0.09 3.89
CA HIS A 62 0.86 0.38 2.45
C HIS A 62 -0.28 -0.22 1.62
N LYS A 63 -0.78 -1.41 1.98
CA LYS A 63 -1.94 -2.03 1.31
C LYS A 63 -3.17 -1.12 1.34
N ILE A 64 -3.43 -0.46 2.47
CA ILE A 64 -4.59 0.42 2.64
C ILE A 64 -4.42 1.64 1.73
N TYR A 65 -3.24 2.27 1.77
CA TYR A 65 -2.93 3.43 0.93
C TYR A 65 -2.99 3.08 -0.56
N ALA A 66 -2.38 1.96 -0.97
CA ALA A 66 -2.41 1.48 -2.35
C ALA A 66 -3.82 1.14 -2.84
N THR A 67 -4.70 0.68 -1.95
CA THR A 67 -6.10 0.39 -2.30
C THR A 67 -6.90 1.69 -2.52
N GLN A 68 -6.60 2.74 -1.77
CA GLN A 68 -7.33 4.00 -1.81
C GLN A 68 -6.75 5.01 -2.82
N GLN A 69 -5.44 5.02 -3.01
CA GLN A 69 -4.70 6.10 -3.68
C GLN A 69 -3.55 5.54 -4.54
N ARG A 70 -3.77 4.45 -5.27
CA ARG A 70 -2.73 3.84 -6.13
C ARG A 70 -2.09 4.86 -7.08
N ASP A 71 -2.90 5.72 -7.67
CA ASP A 71 -2.43 6.70 -8.66
C ASP A 71 -1.50 7.76 -8.04
N ALA A 72 -1.59 8.02 -6.73
CA ALA A 72 -0.67 8.91 -6.02
C ALA A 72 0.74 8.31 -5.89
N CYS A 73 0.82 6.99 -5.75
CA CYS A 73 2.11 6.29 -5.76
C CYS A 73 2.80 6.42 -7.13
N ASN A 74 2.01 6.42 -8.22
CA ASN A 74 2.50 6.49 -9.60
C ASN A 74 3.08 7.87 -9.97
N THR A 75 2.90 8.89 -9.14
CA THR A 75 3.57 10.19 -9.30
C THR A 75 5.07 10.11 -9.06
N CYS A 76 5.52 9.21 -8.17
CA CYS A 76 6.94 9.07 -7.79
C CYS A 76 7.51 7.70 -8.17
N HIS A 77 6.70 6.65 -8.13
CA HIS A 77 7.11 5.28 -8.40
C HIS A 77 6.58 4.81 -9.75
N LYS A 78 7.36 3.97 -10.44
CA LYS A 78 6.87 3.26 -11.64
C LYS A 78 6.05 2.06 -11.20
N GLU A 79 5.09 1.62 -12.03
CA GLU A 79 4.30 0.39 -11.76
C GLU A 79 5.20 -0.85 -11.51
N SER A 80 6.37 -0.89 -12.15
CA SER A 80 7.38 -1.93 -11.94
C SER A 80 7.96 -1.96 -10.51
N PHE A 81 7.70 -0.96 -9.68
CA PHE A 81 8.03 -0.99 -8.25
C PHE A 81 7.11 -1.94 -7.50
N CYS A 82 5.81 -1.91 -7.78
CA CYS A 82 4.80 -2.75 -7.13
C CYS A 82 5.11 -4.23 -7.33
N VAL A 83 5.55 -4.60 -8.54
CA VAL A 83 5.84 -6.00 -8.88
C VAL A 83 7.06 -6.54 -8.13
N GLN A 84 7.97 -5.70 -7.64
CA GLN A 84 9.15 -6.19 -6.93
C GLN A 84 8.82 -6.96 -5.63
N CYS A 85 7.65 -6.68 -5.04
CA CYS A 85 7.13 -7.39 -3.87
C CYS A 85 5.85 -8.20 -4.19
N HIS A 86 5.01 -7.74 -5.12
CA HIS A 86 3.73 -8.38 -5.46
C HIS A 86 3.82 -9.38 -6.63
N ALA A 87 4.97 -9.54 -7.28
CA ALA A 87 5.13 -10.51 -8.35
C ALA A 87 5.24 -11.94 -7.82
N HIS A 88 4.60 -12.84 -8.55
CA HIS A 88 4.63 -14.28 -8.29
C HIS A 88 5.67 -15.00 -9.16
N LYS A 89 6.44 -14.27 -9.98
CA LYS A 89 7.33 -14.80 -11.02
C LYS A 89 8.71 -14.12 -11.10
N GLU A 90 9.10 -13.36 -10.08
CA GLU A 90 10.48 -12.86 -9.99
C GLU A 90 11.42 -14.03 -9.74
N GLU A 91 12.63 -13.95 -10.29
CA GLU A 91 13.67 -14.96 -10.12
C GLU A 91 14.06 -15.14 -8.65
N ILE A 92 14.02 -14.04 -7.89
CA ILE A 92 14.35 -14.00 -6.46
C ILE A 92 13.11 -13.59 -5.68
N LYS A 93 12.76 -14.37 -4.65
CA LYS A 93 11.64 -14.04 -3.75
C LYS A 93 11.92 -12.72 -3.02
N PRO A 94 10.90 -11.87 -2.80
CA PRO A 94 11.10 -10.59 -2.09
C PRO A 94 11.76 -10.74 -0.72
N SER A 95 11.46 -11.84 0.00
CA SER A 95 12.06 -12.20 1.28
C SER A 95 13.58 -12.36 1.27
N ASP A 96 14.13 -12.80 0.14
CA ASP A 96 15.55 -13.05 -0.05
C ASP A 96 16.22 -11.81 -0.63
N LYS A 97 15.55 -11.16 -1.58
CA LYS A 97 16.00 -9.92 -2.23
C LYS A 97 16.13 -8.74 -1.25
N TYR A 98 15.21 -8.63 -0.30
CA TYR A 98 15.14 -7.53 0.66
C TYR A 98 15.41 -7.96 2.11
N LYS A 99 16.22 -9.00 2.30
CA LYS A 99 16.56 -9.53 3.64
C LYS A 99 17.13 -8.46 4.59
N ASP A 100 17.86 -7.47 4.06
CA ASP A 100 18.52 -6.40 4.83
C ASP A 100 17.61 -5.17 5.06
N ARG A 101 16.31 -5.29 4.75
CA ARG A 101 15.31 -4.21 4.84
C ARG A 101 14.24 -4.55 5.90
N PRO A 102 14.55 -4.46 7.20
CA PRO A 102 13.63 -4.85 8.27
C PRO A 102 12.31 -4.04 8.25
N GLU A 103 12.33 -2.83 7.71
CA GLU A 103 11.19 -1.93 7.57
C GLU A 103 10.08 -2.45 6.65
N LEU A 104 10.39 -3.29 5.66
CA LEU A 104 9.42 -3.79 4.68
C LEU A 104 8.43 -4.83 5.24
N SER A 105 8.59 -5.22 6.51
CA SER A 105 7.71 -6.13 7.26
C SER A 105 7.22 -7.34 6.44
N LEU A 106 8.15 -8.00 5.74
CA LEU A 106 7.82 -9.16 4.91
C LEU A 106 7.43 -10.35 5.81
N PRO A 107 6.26 -11.00 5.59
CA PRO A 107 5.74 -12.06 6.47
C PRO A 107 6.66 -13.29 6.64
N HIS A 108 7.52 -13.54 5.66
CA HIS A 108 8.44 -14.68 5.62
C HIS A 108 9.83 -14.22 5.18
N ARG A 109 10.51 -13.40 5.99
CA ARG A 109 11.89 -13.00 5.66
C ARG A 109 12.86 -14.19 5.68
N GLY A 110 13.93 -14.09 4.88
CA GLY A 110 15.00 -15.08 4.87
C GLY A 110 15.68 -15.27 6.23
N ASP A 111 15.59 -14.28 7.13
CA ASP A 111 16.14 -14.31 8.49
C ASP A 111 15.12 -14.71 9.58
N TYR A 112 13.95 -15.25 9.21
CA TYR A 112 12.87 -15.51 10.15
C TYR A 112 13.31 -16.28 11.40
N LEU A 113 14.14 -17.32 11.28
CA LEU A 113 14.55 -18.12 12.44
C LEU A 113 15.29 -17.32 13.52
N SER A 114 16.14 -16.36 13.13
CA SER A 114 16.88 -15.54 14.10
C SER A 114 15.99 -14.51 14.79
N ARG A 115 14.90 -14.07 14.12
CA ARG A 115 13.98 -13.04 14.61
C ARG A 115 12.67 -13.58 15.17
N HIS A 116 12.35 -14.85 14.94
CA HIS A 116 11.09 -15.49 15.28
C HIS A 116 10.72 -15.30 16.75
N ARG A 117 11.70 -15.42 17.66
CA ARG A 117 11.51 -15.15 19.10
C ARG A 117 10.92 -13.76 19.36
N VAL A 118 11.41 -12.75 18.64
CA VAL A 118 10.98 -11.35 18.83
C VAL A 118 9.61 -11.15 18.19
N GLU A 119 9.45 -11.57 16.94
CA GLU A 119 8.20 -11.37 16.19
C GLU A 119 7.03 -12.18 16.77
N GLY A 120 7.28 -13.43 17.15
CA GLY A 120 6.32 -14.29 17.83
C GLY A 120 5.96 -13.78 19.23
N ARG A 121 6.82 -13.00 19.88
CA ARG A 121 6.48 -12.33 21.15
C ARG A 121 5.66 -11.05 20.92
N ILE A 122 5.98 -10.28 19.89
CA ILE A 122 5.28 -9.03 19.58
C ILE A 122 3.87 -9.31 19.06
N ASN A 123 3.72 -10.23 18.11
CA ASN A 123 2.43 -10.53 17.49
C ASN A 123 2.38 -11.95 16.87
N PRO A 124 2.15 -12.99 17.67
CA PRO A 124 2.03 -14.37 17.17
C PRO A 124 0.78 -14.58 16.30
N ALA A 125 -0.26 -13.73 16.46
CA ALA A 125 -1.48 -13.81 15.67
C ALA A 125 -1.26 -13.41 14.20
N SER A 126 -0.18 -12.71 13.88
CA SER A 126 0.17 -12.35 12.49
C SER A 126 0.33 -13.58 11.59
N CYS A 127 0.91 -14.67 12.12
CA CYS A 127 1.09 -15.93 11.40
C CYS A 127 -0.25 -16.65 11.14
N LEU A 128 -1.18 -16.56 12.10
CA LEU A 128 -2.48 -17.24 12.05
C LEU A 128 -3.38 -16.72 10.93
N LYS A 129 -3.15 -15.49 10.44
CA LYS A 129 -3.92 -14.91 9.31
C LYS A 129 -3.82 -15.74 8.04
N CYS A 130 -2.68 -16.38 7.80
CA CYS A 130 -2.44 -17.20 6.61
C CYS A 130 -2.34 -18.69 6.95
N HIS A 131 -1.74 -19.03 8.10
CA HIS A 131 -1.50 -20.43 8.50
C HIS A 131 -2.65 -21.03 9.33
N GLY A 132 -3.61 -20.21 9.78
CA GLY A 132 -4.77 -20.67 10.55
C GLY A 132 -4.43 -21.52 11.77
N ARG A 133 -5.32 -22.45 12.14
CA ARG A 133 -5.08 -23.42 13.23
C ARG A 133 -3.90 -24.36 12.95
N GLN A 134 -3.53 -24.53 11.68
CA GLN A 134 -2.43 -25.40 11.25
C GLN A 134 -1.06 -24.82 11.61
N ASN A 135 -0.96 -23.51 11.86
CA ASN A 135 0.28 -22.89 12.33
C ASN A 135 0.79 -23.55 13.62
N ASN A 136 -0.12 -24.05 14.47
CA ASN A 136 0.26 -24.73 15.70
C ASN A 136 1.14 -25.96 15.44
N GLU A 137 0.94 -26.69 14.35
CA GLU A 137 1.80 -27.85 14.02
C GLU A 137 3.23 -27.41 13.68
N ARG A 138 3.38 -26.25 13.03
CA ARG A 138 4.71 -25.65 12.79
C ARG A 138 5.34 -25.16 14.10
N CYS A 139 4.58 -24.53 14.98
CA CYS A 139 5.05 -24.10 16.30
C CYS A 139 5.52 -25.29 17.15
N LYS A 140 4.75 -26.40 17.16
CA LYS A 140 5.05 -27.63 17.92
C LYS A 140 6.36 -28.31 17.52
N THR A 141 6.88 -28.01 16.33
CA THR A 141 8.18 -28.53 15.88
C THR A 141 9.31 -28.09 16.83
N CYS A 142 9.21 -26.88 17.38
CA CYS A 142 10.22 -26.31 18.28
C CYS A 142 9.70 -26.03 19.71
N HIS A 143 8.39 -25.88 19.89
CA HIS A 143 7.75 -25.57 21.18
C HIS A 143 6.90 -26.75 21.65
N LYS A 144 7.42 -27.54 22.61
CA LYS A 144 6.70 -28.65 23.25
C LYS A 144 6.00 -28.20 24.52
#